data_AF-A0A962U2Y7-F1
#
_entry.id   AF-A0A962U2Y7-F1
#
_cell.length_a   1.000
_cell.length_b   1.000
_cell.length_c   1.000
_cell.angle_alpha   90.00
_cell.angle_beta   90.00
_cell.angle_gamma   90.00
#
_symmetry.space_group_name_H-M   'P 1'
#
loop_
_entity.id
_entity.type
_entity.pdbx_description
1 polymer ?
#
loop_
_entity_poly.entity_id
_entity_poly.type
_entity_poly.pdbx_seq_one_letter_code
_entity_poly.pdbx_strand_id
1 'polypeptide(L)'
;MTYAAQHHYARKMALQAHAEQLLAQAEKSLSWLIGERDCIYEGASTPCGDVPDEGDRQALACYDRDIEQLQALIAAAKGEPA
;
A
#
# COMPACT_ATOMS: atom_id res chain seq x y z
N MET A 1 -29.18 19.12 21.63
CA MET A 1 -27.87 18.43 21.71
C MET A 1 -26.96 19.26 22.59
N THR A 2 -26.25 18.64 23.53
CA THR A 2 -25.31 19.34 24.42
C THR A 2 -24.02 19.68 23.68
N TYR A 3 -23.34 20.75 24.10
CA TYR A 3 -22.04 21.17 23.54
C TYR A 3 -21.00 20.03 23.55
N ALA A 4 -20.99 19.21 24.61
CA ALA A 4 -20.15 18.03 24.70
C ALA A 4 -20.45 16.99 23.59
N ALA A 5 -21.73 16.70 23.31
CA ALA A 5 -22.10 15.76 22.26
C ALA A 5 -21.68 16.22 20.86
N GLN A 6 -21.77 17.53 20.59
CA GLN A 6 -21.32 18.12 19.32
C GLN A 6 -19.79 18.01 19.16
N HIS A 7 -19.03 18.28 20.22
CA HIS A 7 -17.57 18.20 20.21
C HIS A 7 -17.07 16.75 20.04
N HIS A 8 -17.70 15.78 20.71
CA HIS A 8 -17.37 14.36 20.53
C HIS A 8 -17.68 13.87 19.10
N TYR A 9 -18.81 14.29 18.53
CA TYR A 9 -19.16 13.97 17.15
C TYR A 9 -18.15 14.56 16.16
N ALA A 10 -17.80 15.83 16.30
CA ALA A 10 -16.79 16.48 15.43
C ALA A 10 -15.44 15.76 15.48
N ARG A 11 -14.98 15.37 16.67
CA ARG A 11 -13.73 14.58 16.84
C ARG A 11 -13.80 13.21 16.16
N LYS A 12 -14.93 12.51 16.29
CA LYS A 12 -15.14 11.23 15.60
C LYS A 12 -15.06 11.39 14.08
N MET A 13 -15.74 12.40 13.54
CA MET A 13 -15.72 12.66 12.09
C MET A 13 -14.33 13.01 11.60
N ALA A 14 -13.57 13.83 12.34
CA ALA A 14 -12.18 14.15 11.99
C ALA A 14 -11.28 12.90 11.98
N LEU A 15 -11.45 12.01 12.97
CA LEU A 15 -10.71 10.75 13.03
C LEU A 15 -11.03 9.85 11.82
N GLN A 16 -12.30 9.77 11.42
CA GLN A 16 -12.71 9.01 10.24
C GLN A 16 -12.10 9.60 8.95
N ALA A 17 -12.14 10.92 8.79
CA ALA A 17 -11.54 11.58 7.62
C ALA A 17 -10.02 11.35 7.55
N HIS A 18 -9.31 11.37 8.68
CA HIS A 18 -7.89 11.04 8.71
C HIS A 18 -7.62 9.57 8.36
N ALA A 19 -8.47 8.64 8.80
CA ALA A 19 -8.36 7.24 8.41
C ALA A 19 -8.54 7.04 6.90
N GLU A 20 -9.53 7.71 6.28
CA GLU A 20 -9.74 7.69 4.84
C GLU A 20 -8.54 8.27 4.07
N GLN A 21 -7.95 9.36 4.55
CA GLN A 21 -6.75 9.95 3.96
C GLN A 21 -5.54 9.01 4.04
N LEU A 22 -5.36 8.33 5.18
CA LEU A 22 -4.29 7.36 5.36
C LEU A 22 -4.47 6.14 4.44
N LEU A 23 -5.70 5.66 4.28
CA LEU A 23 -6.01 4.57 3.36
C LEU A 23 -5.72 4.97 1.91
N ALA A 24 -6.18 6.14 1.48
CA ALA A 24 -5.90 6.66 0.14
C ALA A 24 -4.39 6.86 -0.11
N GLN A 25 -3.64 7.25 0.93
CA GLN A 25 -2.19 7.37 0.84
C GLN A 25 -1.52 6.00 0.71
N ALA A 26 -1.98 5.00 1.48
CA ALA A 26 -1.49 3.63 1.37
C ALA A 26 -1.72 3.05 -0.03
N GLU A 27 -2.89 3.29 -0.64
CA GLU A 27 -3.19 2.86 -2.02
C GLU A 27 -2.26 3.51 -3.06
N LYS A 28 -1.94 4.80 -2.90
CA LYS A 28 -0.96 5.47 -3.75
C LYS A 28 0.44 4.90 -3.58
N SER A 29 0.86 4.65 -2.34
CA SER A 29 2.14 4.02 -2.04
C SER A 29 2.23 2.61 -2.63
N LEU A 30 1.14 1.84 -2.59
CA LEU A 30 1.06 0.53 -3.23
C LEU A 30 1.24 0.63 -4.74
N SER A 31 0.52 1.55 -5.39
CA SER A 31 0.68 1.78 -6.83
C SER A 31 2.10 2.17 -7.21
N TRP A 32 2.78 2.97 -6.38
CA TRP A 32 4.18 3.33 -6.59
C TRP A 32 5.09 2.11 -6.44
N LEU A 33 4.94 1.31 -5.38
CA LEU A 33 5.75 0.10 -5.17
C LEU A 33 5.64 -0.88 -6.33
N ILE A 34 4.43 -1.12 -6.83
CA ILE A 34 4.19 -1.98 -8.01
C ILE A 34 4.95 -1.42 -9.23
N GLY A 35 4.85 -0.11 -9.47
CA GLY A 35 5.56 0.54 -10.58
C GLY A 35 7.08 0.45 -10.47
N GLU A 36 7.65 0.63 -9.28
CA GLU A 36 9.10 0.49 -9.07
C GLU A 36 9.56 -0.96 -9.29
N ARG A 37 8.80 -1.92 -8.77
CA ARG A 37 9.04 -3.35 -8.96
C ARG A 37 9.03 -3.70 -10.45
N ASP A 38 8.04 -3.23 -11.19
CA ASP A 38 7.91 -3.49 -12.63
C ASP A 38 9.04 -2.84 -13.43
N CYS A 39 9.44 -1.62 -13.07
CA CYS A 39 10.58 -0.93 -13.69
C CYS A 39 11.90 -1.72 -13.51
N ILE A 40 12.16 -2.24 -12.30
CA ILE A 40 13.33 -3.09 -12.06
C ILE A 40 13.24 -4.36 -12.90
N TYR A 41 12.09 -5.03 -12.92
CA TYR A 41 11.93 -6.26 -13.68
C TYR A 41 12.13 -6.02 -15.18
N GLU A 42 11.56 -4.96 -15.75
CA GLU A 42 11.75 -4.60 -17.16
C GLU A 42 13.21 -4.27 -17.50
N GLY A 43 13.92 -3.60 -16.60
CA GLY A 43 15.33 -3.23 -16.79
C GLY A 43 16.31 -4.38 -16.60
N ALA A 44 15.97 -5.35 -15.74
CA ALA A 44 16.86 -6.44 -15.33
C ALA A 44 16.52 -7.79 -16.00
N SER A 45 15.32 -7.97 -16.55
CA SER A 45 14.91 -9.22 -17.17
C SER A 45 15.48 -9.39 -18.57
N THR A 46 15.79 -10.65 -18.88
CA THR A 46 16.15 -11.10 -20.23
C THR A 46 14.90 -11.30 -21.08
N PRO A 47 15.02 -11.46 -22.41
CA PRO A 47 13.87 -11.74 -23.27
C PRO A 47 13.10 -13.04 -22.93
N CYS A 48 13.70 -13.96 -22.18
CA CYS A 48 13.03 -15.17 -21.66
C CYS A 48 12.38 -14.97 -20.28
N GLY A 49 12.45 -13.76 -19.70
CA GLY A 49 11.87 -13.41 -18.41
C GLY A 49 12.77 -13.72 -17.20
N ASP A 50 13.99 -14.18 -17.42
CA ASP A 50 14.94 -14.44 -16.33
C ASP A 50 15.62 -13.15 -15.88
N VAL A 51 15.75 -12.94 -14.57
CA VAL A 51 16.54 -11.87 -13.97
C VAL A 51 17.85 -12.48 -13.49
N PRO A 52 18.99 -12.31 -14.19
CA PRO A 52 20.22 -13.05 -13.92
C PRO A 52 21.03 -12.50 -12.74
N ASP A 53 20.92 -11.20 -12.46
CA ASP A 53 21.57 -10.57 -11.32
C ASP A 53 20.89 -10.96 -9.99
N GLU A 54 21.69 -11.35 -9.00
CA GLU A 54 21.16 -11.75 -7.69
C GLU A 54 20.66 -10.56 -6.87
N GLY A 55 21.30 -9.40 -7.01
CA GLY A 55 20.89 -8.17 -6.35
C GLY A 55 19.50 -7.73 -6.84
N ASP A 56 19.28 -7.76 -8.15
CA ASP A 56 17.98 -7.44 -8.75
C ASP A 56 16.89 -8.45 -8.33
N ARG A 57 17.20 -9.77 -8.33
CA ARG A 57 16.27 -10.78 -7.80
C ARG A 57 15.90 -10.52 -6.34
N GLN A 58 16.89 -10.21 -5.51
CA GLN A 58 16.67 -9.91 -4.10
C GLN A 58 15.83 -8.64 -3.92
N ALA A 59 16.09 -7.59 -4.70
CA ALA A 59 15.31 -6.37 -4.69
C ALA A 59 13.85 -6.64 -5.07
N LEU A 60 13.61 -7.36 -6.18
CA LEU A 60 12.27 -7.76 -6.60
C LEU A 60 11.54 -8.56 -5.53
N ALA A 61 12.22 -9.53 -4.88
CA ALA A 61 11.62 -10.30 -3.79
C ALA A 61 11.27 -9.45 -2.55
N CYS A 62 12.03 -8.38 -2.28
CA CYS A 62 11.67 -7.41 -1.24
C CYS A 62 10.43 -6.60 -1.64
N TYR A 63 10.38 -6.09 -2.87
CA TYR A 63 9.21 -5.37 -3.37
C TYR A 63 7.96 -6.24 -3.36
N ASP A 64 8.03 -7.48 -3.84
CA ASP A 64 6.91 -8.43 -3.87
C ASP A 64 6.36 -8.63 -2.45
N ARG A 65 7.24 -8.82 -1.45
CA ARG A 65 6.84 -8.93 -0.04
C ARG A 65 6.15 -7.66 0.49
N ASP A 66 6.72 -6.49 0.21
CA ASP A 66 6.19 -5.22 0.71
C ASP A 66 4.84 -4.89 0.05
N ILE A 67 4.68 -5.24 -1.23
CA ILE A 67 3.42 -5.16 -1.98
C ILE A 67 2.37 -6.06 -1.36
N GLU A 68 2.68 -7.34 -1.11
CA GLU A 68 1.75 -8.29 -0.47
C GLU A 68 1.31 -7.80 0.92
N GLN A 69 2.26 -7.33 1.74
CA GLN A 69 1.97 -6.82 3.07
C GLN A 69 1.06 -5.58 3.01
N LEU A 70 1.35 -4.63 2.12
CA LEU A 70 0.57 -3.42 2.00
C LEU A 70 -0.82 -3.69 1.41
N GLN A 71 -0.94 -4.62 0.46
CA GLN A 71 -2.23 -5.09 -0.05
C GLN A 71 -3.09 -5.69 1.07
N ALA A 72 -2.51 -6.56 1.91
CA ALA A 72 -3.22 -7.14 3.03
C ALA A 72 -3.67 -6.09 4.06
N LEU A 73 -2.83 -5.09 4.35
CA LEU A 73 -3.20 -3.98 5.24
C LEU A 73 -4.34 -3.13 4.67
N ILE A 74 -4.31 -2.82 3.38
CA ILE A 74 -5.36 -2.08 2.69
C ILE A 74 -6.68 -2.87 2.68
N ALA A 75 -6.64 -4.16 2.36
CA ALA A 75 -7.80 -5.05 2.38
C ALA A 75 -8.42 -5.11 3.79
N ALA A 76 -7.59 -5.31 4.82
CA ALA A 76 -8.03 -5.30 6.21
C ALA A 76 -8.66 -3.95 6.62
N ALA A 77 -8.09 -2.83 6.18
CA ALA A 77 -8.64 -1.50 6.45
C ALA A 77 -9.98 -1.25 5.75
N LYS A 78 -10.21 -1.88 4.58
CA LYS A 78 -11.49 -1.85 3.85
C LYS A 78 -12.53 -2.84 4.36
N GLY A 79 -12.12 -3.78 5.22
CA GLY A 79 -12.98 -4.87 5.69
C GLY A 79 -13.19 -5.99 4.65
N GLU A 80 -12.28 -6.12 3.69
CA GLU A 80 -12.27 -7.20 2.72
C GLU A 80 -11.71 -8.48 3.37
N PRO A 81 -12.27 -9.67 3.08
CA PRO A 81 -11.71 -10.93 3.57
C PRO A 81 -10.32 -11.17 2.94
N ALA A 82 -9.38 -11.62 3.77
CA ALA A 82 -8.02 -11.99 3.38
C ALA A 82 -7.99 -13.23 2.47
#